data_AF-A0AAE4MDE3-F1
#
_entry.id   AF-A0AAE4MDE3-F1
#
_cell.length_a   1.000
_cell.length_b   1.000
_cell.length_c   1.000
_cell.angle_alpha   90.00
_cell.angle_beta   90.00
_cell.angle_gamma   90.00
#
_symmetry.space_group_name_H-M   'P 1'
#
loop_
_entity.id
_entity.type
_entity.pdbx_description
1 polymer ?
#
loop_
_entity_poly.entity_id
_entity_poly.type
_entity_poly.pdbx_seq_one_letter_code
_entity_poly.pdbx_strand_id
1 'polypeptide(L)'
;MTEILETVHNILEYGDICDHCLGRLFAKRSFGLTNEQRGNALRIAHALAYNIPFVPYEKGTCWICNDLFDQIPSWAEKVAVALKDIDYATFVIGTRVPPMMAESEEMIWSDLSLEKPEPLKSEMNREVGKAVSALTGKKGDPKDPEVTAVLNIADDCVETQIASVYFYGRYLKLERGIPQTHWDCRACRGRGCEKCNFTGKQYPTSVEELIAEVPIQMFFAEKGILHGSGREDIDAVMIGTGRPFVMEMQNPLIRKVNLQELESAINASAGPRVQVKLESWSDKKMVEMLKSHKGHKTYRILVDIDDSISLDKVQNAVSKLKGALIHQRTPERVAHRRADLVRERTVVDIECLGIEDSLYRIEVVGEGGLYIKELVSGDGGRTTPSLAEILAVPAKVVALDVVQVDGINNGDE
;
A
#
# COMPACT_ATOMS: atom_id res chain seq x y z
N MET A 1 46.18 21.80 -5.32
CA MET A 1 46.23 21.94 -3.85
C MET A 1 45.94 23.38 -3.46
N THR A 2 46.54 24.36 -4.14
CA THR A 2 46.28 25.81 -3.98
C THR A 2 44.81 26.18 -4.08
N GLU A 3 44.10 25.73 -5.12
CA GLU A 3 42.66 26.02 -5.33
C GLU A 3 41.76 25.49 -4.19
N ILE A 4 42.02 24.28 -3.69
CA ILE A 4 41.24 23.71 -2.56
C ILE A 4 41.45 24.54 -1.29
N LEU A 5 42.71 24.91 -1.00
CA LEU A 5 43.04 25.66 0.21
C LEU A 5 42.55 27.11 0.13
N GLU A 6 42.46 27.68 -1.07
CA GLU A 6 41.80 28.96 -1.32
C GLU A 6 40.29 28.87 -1.07
N THR A 7 39.62 27.81 -1.57
CA THR A 7 38.20 27.58 -1.23
C THR A 7 38.01 27.38 0.27
N VAL A 8 38.88 26.62 0.94
CA VAL A 8 38.84 26.46 2.41
C VAL A 8 39.03 27.79 3.12
N HIS A 9 39.97 28.62 2.67
CA HIS A 9 40.17 29.96 3.22
C HIS A 9 38.89 30.80 3.12
N ASN A 10 38.28 30.86 1.93
CA ASN A 10 37.03 31.59 1.71
C ASN A 10 35.89 31.04 2.57
N ILE A 11 35.78 29.72 2.74
CA ILE A 11 34.78 29.10 3.64
C ILE A 11 34.97 29.58 5.09
N LEU A 12 36.21 29.60 5.58
CA LEU A 12 36.53 30.00 6.94
C LEU A 12 36.30 31.50 7.19
N GLU A 13 36.26 32.34 6.15
CA GLU A 13 35.92 33.77 6.28
C GLU A 13 34.43 34.03 6.57
N TYR A 14 33.52 33.09 6.26
CA TYR A 14 32.09 33.24 6.59
C TYR A 14 31.81 33.16 8.09
N GLY A 15 32.66 32.46 8.84
CA GLY A 15 32.53 32.26 10.27
C GLY A 15 32.95 30.86 10.71
N ASP A 16 32.83 30.61 12.01
CA ASP A 16 33.24 29.35 12.62
C ASP A 16 32.42 28.17 12.11
N ILE A 17 33.12 27.17 11.60
CA ILE A 17 32.52 25.98 11.00
C ILE A 17 33.17 24.74 11.60
N CYS A 18 32.38 23.77 12.07
CA CYS A 18 32.94 22.54 12.65
C CYS A 18 33.57 21.64 11.58
N ASP A 19 34.37 20.67 12.01
CA ASP A 19 35.13 19.81 11.09
C ASP A 19 34.23 18.91 10.22
N HIS A 20 33.09 18.42 10.74
CA HIS A 20 32.08 17.76 9.89
C HIS A 20 31.59 18.68 8.77
N CYS A 21 31.27 19.92 9.14
CA CYS A 21 30.72 20.91 8.23
C CYS A 21 31.71 21.35 7.16
N LEU A 22 32.97 21.56 7.54
CA LEU A 22 34.04 21.83 6.57
C LEU A 22 34.30 20.61 5.68
N GLY A 23 34.30 19.39 6.24
CA GLY A 23 34.55 18.17 5.50
C GLY A 23 33.48 17.85 4.45
N ARG A 24 32.19 17.99 4.78
CA ARG A 24 31.10 17.64 3.85
C ARG A 24 31.13 18.46 2.56
N LEU A 25 31.64 19.69 2.61
CA LEU A 25 31.82 20.55 1.43
C LEU A 25 32.81 19.94 0.41
N PHE A 26 33.65 18.99 0.85
CA PHE A 26 34.62 18.28 0.02
C PHE A 26 34.42 16.75 0.03
N ALA A 27 33.22 16.26 0.38
CA ALA A 27 32.94 14.82 0.58
C ALA A 27 33.25 13.91 -0.63
N LYS A 28 33.28 14.46 -1.85
CA LYS A 28 33.63 13.72 -3.09
C LYS A 28 35.14 13.66 -3.40
N ARG A 29 35.98 14.26 -2.57
CA ARG A 29 37.45 14.24 -2.72
C ARG A 29 38.03 13.25 -1.71
N SER A 30 38.94 12.37 -2.10
CA SER A 30 39.63 11.40 -1.20
C SER A 30 38.67 10.51 -0.39
N PHE A 31 38.58 9.22 -0.75
CA PHE A 31 37.68 8.26 -0.12
C PHE A 31 38.33 7.59 1.11
N GLY A 32 37.53 7.13 2.08
CA GLY A 32 38.00 6.40 3.27
C GLY A 32 38.14 7.24 4.55
N LEU A 33 37.92 8.56 4.47
CA LEU A 33 37.88 9.47 5.62
C LEU A 33 36.45 9.81 6.02
N THR A 34 36.19 9.98 7.32
CA THR A 34 34.96 10.67 7.77
C THR A 34 35.03 12.16 7.41
N ASN A 35 33.90 12.86 7.36
CA ASN A 35 33.96 14.30 7.10
C ASN A 35 34.61 15.05 8.27
N GLU A 36 34.47 14.60 9.51
CA GLU A 36 35.23 15.14 10.66
C GLU A 36 36.75 15.09 10.40
N GLN A 37 37.28 13.91 10.05
CA GLN A 37 38.71 13.75 9.74
C GLN A 37 39.12 14.63 8.57
N ARG A 38 38.27 14.72 7.55
CA ARG A 38 38.52 15.53 6.35
C ARG A 38 38.56 17.03 6.70
N GLY A 39 37.58 17.54 7.43
CA GLY A 39 37.55 18.94 7.83
C GLY A 39 38.72 19.29 8.72
N ASN A 40 39.06 18.43 9.67
CA ASN A 40 40.23 18.60 10.52
C ASN A 40 41.54 18.70 9.69
N ALA A 41 41.70 17.77 8.73
CA ALA A 41 42.85 17.78 7.83
C ALA A 41 42.90 19.04 6.94
N LEU A 42 41.75 19.50 6.43
CA LEU A 42 41.66 20.73 5.64
C LEU A 42 42.05 21.96 6.47
N ARG A 43 41.62 22.03 7.73
CA ARG A 43 41.97 23.10 8.67
C ARG A 43 43.47 23.13 8.96
N ILE A 44 44.06 21.97 9.24
CA ILE A 44 45.52 21.85 9.45
C ILE A 44 46.28 22.28 8.18
N ALA A 45 45.86 21.80 7.01
CA ALA A 45 46.51 22.12 5.74
C ALA A 45 46.41 23.62 5.40
N HIS A 46 45.28 24.25 5.69
CA HIS A 46 45.08 25.70 5.56
C HIS A 46 46.05 26.47 6.45
N ALA A 47 46.12 26.16 7.74
CA ALA A 47 47.03 26.84 8.68
C ALA A 47 48.50 26.76 8.25
N LEU A 48 48.94 25.58 7.79
CA LEU A 48 50.29 25.38 7.26
C LEU A 48 50.54 26.18 5.98
N ALA A 49 49.60 26.20 5.02
CA ALA A 49 49.78 26.86 3.73
C ALA A 49 49.80 28.38 3.83
N TYR A 50 49.00 28.96 4.74
CA TYR A 50 48.95 30.39 5.00
C TYR A 50 49.95 30.85 6.08
N ASN A 51 50.71 29.91 6.65
CA ASN A 51 51.69 30.15 7.71
C ASN A 51 51.10 30.93 8.91
N ILE A 52 49.91 30.50 9.37
CA ILE A 52 49.21 31.06 10.52
C ILE A 52 49.18 30.02 11.67
N PRO A 53 49.05 30.45 12.95
CA PRO A 53 48.88 29.53 14.06
C PRO A 53 47.67 28.62 13.84
N PHE A 54 47.83 27.32 14.06
CA PHE A 54 46.72 26.38 14.02
C PHE A 54 45.79 26.64 15.22
N VAL A 55 44.52 26.90 14.93
CA VAL A 55 43.45 27.01 15.92
C VAL A 55 42.45 25.89 15.64
N PRO A 56 42.23 24.96 16.58
CA PRO A 56 41.19 23.95 16.44
C PRO A 56 39.81 24.62 16.47
N TYR A 57 38.82 23.97 15.88
CA TYR A 57 37.44 24.44 15.99
C TYR A 57 36.98 24.51 17.46
N GLU A 58 36.38 25.63 17.85
CA GLU A 58 35.77 25.83 19.17
C GLU A 58 34.33 25.33 19.15
N LYS A 59 33.99 24.39 20.05
CA LYS A 59 32.62 23.85 20.12
C LYS A 59 31.62 24.92 20.54
N GLY A 60 30.43 24.86 19.96
CA GLY A 60 29.30 25.76 20.23
C GLY A 60 29.16 26.90 19.24
N THR A 61 30.03 27.02 18.23
CA THR A 61 30.09 28.20 17.35
C THR A 61 29.79 27.91 15.88
N CYS A 62 29.53 26.65 15.51
CA CYS A 62 29.31 26.28 14.10
C CYS A 62 28.07 26.98 13.54
N TRP A 63 28.27 27.95 12.65
CA TRP A 63 27.18 28.75 12.12
C TRP A 63 26.24 27.97 11.17
N ILE A 64 26.67 26.81 10.65
CA ILE A 64 25.83 25.99 9.76
C ILE A 64 24.98 24.99 10.53
N CYS A 65 25.59 24.17 11.39
CA CYS A 65 24.89 23.05 12.04
C CYS A 65 24.67 23.21 13.54
N ASN A 66 25.23 24.25 14.18
CA ASN A 66 25.16 24.45 15.62
C ASN A 66 25.56 23.19 16.41
N ASP A 67 26.67 22.55 15.98
CA ASP A 67 27.23 21.32 16.55
C ASP A 67 26.28 20.12 16.63
N LEU A 68 25.34 20.03 15.69
CA LEU A 68 24.40 18.90 15.63
C LEU A 68 25.08 17.52 15.65
N PHE A 69 26.27 17.38 15.06
CA PHE A 69 27.00 16.11 15.01
C PHE A 69 27.48 15.62 16.39
N ASP A 70 27.69 16.52 17.37
CA ASP A 70 28.01 16.13 18.74
C ASP A 70 26.84 15.37 19.41
N GLN A 71 25.62 15.52 18.88
CA GLN A 71 24.42 14.88 19.41
C GLN A 71 24.13 13.50 18.79
N ILE A 72 25.00 12.97 17.91
CA ILE A 72 24.80 11.65 17.29
C ILE A 72 24.49 10.55 18.32
N PRO A 73 25.22 10.43 19.45
CA PRO A 73 24.91 9.41 20.46
C PRO A 73 23.51 9.56 21.05
N SER A 74 23.11 10.79 21.39
CA SER A 74 21.77 11.11 21.92
C SER A 74 20.67 10.78 20.92
N TRP A 75 20.85 11.13 19.64
CA TRP A 75 19.91 10.77 18.59
C TRP A 75 19.80 9.26 18.39
N ALA A 76 20.92 8.54 18.44
CA ALA A 76 20.92 7.09 18.32
C ALA A 76 20.18 6.41 19.48
N GLU A 77 20.33 6.92 20.71
CA GLU A 77 19.56 6.47 21.88
C GLU A 77 18.07 6.76 21.73
N LYS A 78 17.69 7.97 21.29
CA LYS A 78 16.29 8.33 21.03
C LYS A 78 15.64 7.41 20.00
N VAL A 79 16.36 7.07 18.93
CA VAL A 79 15.91 6.10 17.93
C VAL A 79 15.76 4.72 18.55
N ALA A 80 16.75 4.23 19.31
CA ALA A 80 16.67 2.93 19.96
C ALA A 80 15.48 2.83 20.92
N VAL A 81 15.18 3.89 21.68
CA VAL A 81 14.01 3.98 22.57
C VAL A 81 12.70 3.97 21.77
N ALA A 82 12.62 4.75 20.68
CA ALA A 82 11.43 4.81 19.84
C ALA A 82 11.12 3.46 19.15
N LEU A 83 12.14 2.63 18.90
CA LEU A 83 12.01 1.35 18.20
C LEU A 83 11.93 0.12 19.11
N LYS A 84 12.01 0.29 20.43
CA LYS A 84 12.19 -0.82 21.38
C LYS A 84 11.09 -1.89 21.36
N ASP A 85 9.84 -1.48 21.09
CA ASP A 85 8.65 -2.34 21.13
C ASP A 85 8.18 -2.78 19.74
N ILE A 86 9.02 -2.57 18.71
CA ILE A 86 8.73 -2.89 17.32
C ILE A 86 9.63 -4.06 16.90
N ASP A 87 9.04 -5.10 16.30
CA ASP A 87 9.80 -6.16 15.63
C ASP A 87 10.27 -5.65 14.26
N TYR A 88 11.59 -5.57 14.08
CA TYR A 88 12.22 -5.22 12.81
C TYR A 88 13.63 -5.82 12.70
N ALA A 89 14.08 -6.03 11.48
CA ALA A 89 15.42 -6.47 11.11
C ALA A 89 16.18 -5.37 10.37
N THR A 90 15.48 -4.61 9.52
CA THR A 90 16.06 -3.50 8.75
C THR A 90 15.46 -2.15 9.13
N PHE A 91 16.28 -1.11 9.05
CA PHE A 91 15.82 0.25 9.27
C PHE A 91 16.52 1.26 8.36
N VAL A 92 15.97 2.47 8.27
CA VAL A 92 16.67 3.61 7.68
C VAL A 92 16.46 4.85 8.55
N ILE A 93 17.48 5.71 8.58
CA ILE A 93 17.40 7.02 9.25
C ILE A 93 17.09 8.09 8.21
N GLY A 94 16.07 8.89 8.49
CA GLY A 94 15.81 10.15 7.81
C GLY A 94 16.08 11.33 8.75
N THR A 95 16.32 12.52 8.20
CA THR A 95 16.51 13.74 8.99
C THR A 95 15.69 14.87 8.38
N ARG A 96 14.86 15.51 9.19
CA ARG A 96 14.18 16.77 8.87
C ARG A 96 15.04 17.91 9.40
N VAL A 97 15.79 18.54 8.48
CA VAL A 97 16.69 19.66 8.80
C VAL A 97 15.87 20.93 8.96
N PRO A 98 16.11 21.76 10.00
CA PRO A 98 15.42 23.03 10.17
C PRO A 98 15.73 23.96 8.99
N PRO A 99 14.75 24.74 8.47
CA PRO A 99 14.97 25.62 7.33
C PRO A 99 16.20 26.52 7.49
N MET A 100 16.40 27.12 8.68
CA MET A 100 17.58 27.97 8.93
C MET A 100 18.92 27.28 8.69
N MET A 101 19.06 25.99 9.06
CA MET A 101 20.30 25.23 8.82
C MET A 101 20.47 24.86 7.35
N ALA A 102 19.36 24.52 6.67
CA ALA A 102 19.36 24.22 5.24
C ALA A 102 19.76 25.45 4.41
N GLU A 103 19.19 26.62 4.71
CA GLU A 103 19.55 27.89 4.07
C GLU A 103 21.02 28.25 4.34
N SER A 104 21.52 28.01 5.56
CA SER A 104 22.92 28.27 5.90
C SER A 104 23.90 27.43 5.08
N GLU A 105 23.59 26.15 4.81
CA GLU A 105 24.42 25.34 3.92
C GLU A 105 24.23 25.69 2.44
N GLU A 106 23.02 26.00 1.98
CA GLU A 106 22.79 26.38 0.58
C GLU A 106 23.45 27.73 0.22
N MET A 107 23.49 28.68 1.15
CA MET A 107 24.17 29.96 0.99
C MET A 107 25.65 29.77 0.63
N ILE A 108 26.40 28.99 1.42
CA ILE A 108 27.83 28.77 1.14
C ILE A 108 28.07 27.98 -0.14
N TRP A 109 27.15 27.07 -0.50
CA TRP A 109 27.24 26.33 -1.75
C TRP A 109 27.09 27.25 -2.96
N SER A 110 26.14 28.18 -2.91
CA SER A 110 25.89 29.16 -3.96
C SER A 110 27.03 30.16 -4.08
N ASP A 111 27.40 30.82 -2.97
CA ASP A 111 28.35 31.93 -2.98
C ASP A 111 29.75 31.50 -3.44
N LEU A 112 30.14 30.26 -3.11
CA LEU A 112 31.42 29.68 -3.50
C LEU A 112 31.33 28.73 -4.71
N SER A 113 30.16 28.63 -5.34
CA SER A 113 29.92 27.77 -6.51
C SER A 113 30.39 26.32 -6.29
N LEU A 114 30.10 25.76 -5.11
CA LEU A 114 30.55 24.41 -4.73
C LEU A 114 29.76 23.36 -5.54
N GLU A 115 30.46 22.60 -6.38
CA GLU A 115 29.79 21.70 -7.32
C GLU A 115 29.13 20.46 -6.67
N LYS A 116 29.74 19.90 -5.62
CA LYS A 116 29.32 18.59 -5.06
C LYS A 116 29.47 18.49 -3.53
N PRO A 117 28.98 19.45 -2.74
CA PRO A 117 28.92 19.30 -1.29
C PRO A 117 27.98 18.15 -0.90
N GLU A 118 28.28 17.47 0.20
CA GLU A 118 27.34 16.52 0.82
C GLU A 118 26.36 17.29 1.72
N PRO A 119 25.03 17.11 1.55
CA PRO A 119 24.03 17.73 2.42
C PRO A 119 24.14 17.28 3.87
N LEU A 120 23.86 18.18 4.82
CA LEU A 120 23.89 17.88 6.26
C LEU A 120 23.04 16.64 6.62
N LYS A 121 21.83 16.53 6.05
CA LYS A 121 20.96 15.37 6.27
C LYS A 121 21.59 14.03 5.86
N SER A 122 22.41 14.03 4.80
CA SER A 122 23.02 12.80 4.28
C SER A 122 24.09 12.26 5.23
N GLU A 123 24.91 13.15 5.80
CA GLU A 123 25.87 12.76 6.83
C GLU A 123 25.17 12.37 8.13
N MET A 124 24.18 13.15 8.59
CA MET A 124 23.40 12.82 9.79
C MET A 124 22.74 11.44 9.70
N ASN A 125 22.07 11.13 8.57
CA ASN A 125 21.46 9.83 8.35
C ASN A 125 22.49 8.69 8.41
N ARG A 126 23.68 8.90 7.83
CA ARG A 126 24.75 7.90 7.80
C ARG A 126 25.34 7.67 9.19
N GLU A 127 25.72 8.73 9.91
CA GLU A 127 26.42 8.59 11.19
C GLU A 127 25.48 8.15 12.31
N VAL A 128 24.24 8.67 12.37
CA VAL A 128 23.22 8.16 13.29
C VAL A 128 22.85 6.72 12.91
N GLY A 129 22.75 6.38 11.63
CA GLY A 129 22.49 5.01 11.18
C GLY A 129 23.55 4.01 11.64
N LYS A 130 24.84 4.36 11.58
CA LYS A 130 25.93 3.55 12.13
C LYS A 130 25.81 3.40 13.64
N ALA A 131 25.55 4.49 14.36
CA ALA A 131 25.39 4.48 15.82
C ALA A 131 24.20 3.61 16.26
N VAL A 132 23.04 3.74 15.61
CA VAL A 132 21.86 2.88 15.87
C VAL A 132 22.15 1.41 15.55
N SER A 133 22.86 1.13 14.45
CA SER A 133 23.24 -0.26 14.11
C SER A 133 24.14 -0.86 15.20
N ALA A 134 25.09 -0.08 15.72
CA ALA A 134 25.98 -0.51 16.81
C ALA A 134 25.22 -0.74 18.13
N LEU A 135 24.25 0.12 18.45
CA LEU A 135 23.45 0.01 19.68
C LEU A 135 22.44 -1.13 19.65
N THR A 136 21.79 -1.36 18.51
CA THR A 136 20.64 -2.28 18.39
C THR A 136 20.99 -3.63 17.77
N GLY A 137 22.15 -3.73 17.09
CA GLY A 137 22.53 -4.91 16.29
C GLY A 137 21.70 -5.09 15.00
N LYS A 138 20.83 -4.14 14.67
CA LYS A 138 19.97 -4.17 13.48
C LYS A 138 20.69 -3.60 12.26
N LYS A 139 20.22 -3.94 11.06
CA LYS A 139 20.87 -3.56 9.80
C LYS A 139 20.24 -2.30 9.21
N GLY A 140 21.06 -1.31 8.86
CA GLY A 140 20.62 -0.22 8.00
C GLY A 140 20.41 -0.70 6.56
N ASP A 141 19.20 -0.58 6.01
CA ASP A 141 18.87 -0.94 4.62
C ASP A 141 18.00 0.13 3.94
N PRO A 142 18.56 1.00 3.10
CA PRO A 142 17.81 2.06 2.45
C PRO A 142 16.95 1.56 1.27
N LYS A 143 17.12 0.31 0.82
CA LYS A 143 16.35 -0.24 -0.31
C LYS A 143 15.05 -0.87 0.15
N ASP A 144 15.10 -1.58 1.28
CA ASP A 144 13.95 -2.28 1.85
C ASP A 144 13.91 -2.14 3.38
N PRO A 145 13.59 -0.94 3.89
CA PRO A 145 13.48 -0.69 5.32
C PRO A 145 12.14 -1.19 5.87
N GLU A 146 12.18 -1.97 6.93
CA GLU A 146 10.96 -2.33 7.69
C GLU A 146 10.50 -1.18 8.60
N VAL A 147 11.43 -0.34 9.04
CA VAL A 147 11.13 0.88 9.80
C VAL A 147 11.97 2.06 9.32
N THR A 148 11.35 3.23 9.19
CA THR A 148 12.03 4.51 8.99
C THR A 148 11.92 5.35 10.26
N ALA A 149 13.05 5.75 10.81
CA ALA A 149 13.11 6.69 11.93
C ALA A 149 13.57 8.06 11.42
N VAL A 150 12.69 9.06 11.51
CA VAL A 150 12.94 10.43 11.04
C VAL A 150 13.30 11.30 12.24
N LEU A 151 14.53 11.81 12.25
CA LEU A 151 15.01 12.76 13.25
C LEU A 151 14.42 14.14 12.92
N ASN A 152 13.54 14.65 13.78
CA ASN A 152 13.04 16.01 13.68
C ASN A 152 13.89 16.91 14.57
N ILE A 153 14.86 17.60 13.95
CA ILE A 153 15.86 18.38 14.68
C ILE A 153 15.24 19.58 15.41
N ALA A 154 14.22 20.20 14.82
CA ALA A 154 13.58 21.39 15.42
C ALA A 154 12.76 21.04 16.68
N ASP A 155 12.05 19.91 16.63
CA ASP A 155 11.19 19.45 17.72
C ASP A 155 11.89 18.48 18.70
N ASP A 156 13.18 18.21 18.46
CA ASP A 156 14.02 17.32 19.26
C ASP A 156 13.44 15.91 19.48
N CYS A 157 12.70 15.39 18.49
CA CYS A 157 11.95 14.15 18.55
C CYS A 157 12.22 13.19 17.37
N VAL A 158 11.85 11.92 17.54
CA VAL A 158 11.95 10.89 16.49
C VAL A 158 10.56 10.46 16.06
N GLU A 159 10.26 10.62 14.78
CA GLU A 159 9.02 10.12 14.16
C GLU A 159 9.29 8.75 13.53
N THR A 160 8.47 7.76 13.84
CA THR A 160 8.60 6.39 13.32
C THR A 160 7.57 6.09 12.25
N GLN A 161 8.00 5.53 11.13
CA GLN A 161 7.13 5.01 10.09
C GLN A 161 7.41 3.52 9.92
N ILE A 162 6.40 2.68 10.14
CA ILE A 162 6.53 1.23 10.11
C ILE A 162 5.96 0.72 8.79
N ALA A 163 6.75 -0.04 8.03
CA ALA A 163 6.29 -0.62 6.77
C ALA A 163 5.19 -1.66 7.02
N SER A 164 4.14 -1.66 6.20
CA SER A 164 3.08 -2.66 6.29
C SER A 164 3.60 -4.09 6.04
N VAL A 165 2.89 -5.08 6.57
CA VAL A 165 3.06 -6.51 6.22
C VAL A 165 1.91 -6.93 5.31
N TYR A 166 2.20 -7.75 4.30
CA TYR A 166 1.20 -8.20 3.34
C TYR A 166 1.15 -9.72 3.25
N PHE A 167 -0.05 -10.28 3.14
CA PHE A 167 -0.23 -11.70 2.83
C PHE A 167 -1.31 -11.89 1.76
N TYR A 168 -1.12 -12.89 0.91
CA TYR A 168 -1.97 -13.21 -0.23
C TYR A 168 -2.72 -14.52 0.01
N GLY A 169 -3.97 -14.55 -0.45
CA GLY A 169 -4.80 -15.72 -0.37
C GLY A 169 -6.10 -15.56 -1.13
N ARG A 170 -7.05 -16.44 -0.84
CA ARG A 170 -8.38 -16.46 -1.44
C ARG A 170 -9.43 -16.53 -0.34
N TYR A 171 -10.48 -15.74 -0.46
CA TYR A 171 -11.59 -15.79 0.48
C TYR A 171 -12.86 -16.36 -0.17
N LEU A 172 -13.63 -17.07 0.64
CA LEU A 172 -15.02 -17.42 0.39
C LEU A 172 -15.90 -16.49 1.22
N LYS A 173 -16.92 -15.93 0.59
CA LYS A 173 -17.99 -15.17 1.25
C LYS A 173 -19.24 -16.03 1.20
N LEU A 174 -19.63 -16.61 2.33
CA LEU A 174 -20.69 -17.61 2.43
C LEU A 174 -22.03 -17.01 2.92
N GLU A 175 -22.04 -15.71 3.23
CA GLU A 175 -23.22 -14.97 3.67
C GLU A 175 -23.58 -13.84 2.69
N ARG A 176 -24.86 -13.74 2.30
CA ARG A 176 -25.41 -12.58 1.58
C ARG A 176 -25.71 -11.45 2.56
N GLY A 177 -25.63 -10.20 2.12
CA GLY A 177 -25.97 -9.04 2.95
C GLY A 177 -24.78 -8.35 3.62
N ILE A 178 -23.56 -8.89 3.48
CA ILE A 178 -22.33 -8.22 3.91
C ILE A 178 -21.54 -7.67 2.71
N PRO A 179 -21.04 -6.43 2.75
CA PRO A 179 -20.16 -5.89 1.71
C PRO A 179 -18.75 -6.51 1.77
N GLN A 180 -17.99 -6.39 0.69
CA GLN A 180 -16.59 -6.84 0.66
C GLN A 180 -15.71 -5.99 1.59
N THR A 181 -15.85 -4.66 1.54
CA THR A 181 -15.04 -3.70 2.32
C THR A 181 -15.93 -2.91 3.27
N HIS A 182 -15.31 -2.26 4.26
CA HIS A 182 -16.02 -1.35 5.16
C HIS A 182 -16.69 -0.19 4.43
N TRP A 183 -17.93 0.13 4.81
CA TRP A 183 -18.68 1.27 4.26
C TRP A 183 -19.10 2.20 5.40
N ASP A 184 -18.63 3.45 5.33
CA ASP A 184 -19.03 4.50 6.27
C ASP A 184 -20.54 4.78 6.17
N CYS A 185 -21.16 5.04 7.33
CA CYS A 185 -22.53 5.52 7.38
C CYS A 185 -22.67 6.82 6.57
N ARG A 186 -23.59 6.83 5.61
CA ARG A 186 -23.81 7.98 4.70
C ARG A 186 -24.18 9.27 5.43
N ALA A 187 -24.81 9.17 6.61
CA ALA A 187 -25.26 10.31 7.38
C ALA A 187 -24.12 11.00 8.15
N CYS A 188 -23.27 10.21 8.83
CA CYS A 188 -22.22 10.76 9.70
C CYS A 188 -20.81 10.72 9.10
N ARG A 189 -20.61 9.99 8.00
CA ARG A 189 -19.31 9.76 7.35
C ARG A 189 -18.30 9.15 8.32
N GLY A 190 -18.64 8.01 8.92
CA GLY A 190 -17.76 7.28 9.85
C GLY A 190 -17.76 7.77 11.29
N ARG A 191 -18.22 9.00 11.58
CA ARG A 191 -18.15 9.59 12.94
C ARG A 191 -19.01 8.95 14.04
N GLY A 192 -20.02 8.16 13.66
CA GLY A 192 -21.08 7.70 14.57
C GLY A 192 -22.26 8.67 14.67
N CYS A 193 -23.48 8.15 14.57
CA CYS A 193 -24.73 8.89 14.81
C CYS A 193 -25.87 7.93 15.17
N GLU A 194 -27.00 8.45 15.62
CA GLU A 194 -28.20 7.65 15.95
C GLU A 194 -28.63 6.70 14.81
N LYS A 195 -28.54 7.14 13.55
CA LYS A 195 -28.93 6.32 12.38
C LYS A 195 -28.09 5.04 12.20
N CYS A 196 -26.85 5.04 12.68
CA CYS A 196 -25.98 3.86 12.64
C CYS A 196 -25.73 3.29 14.04
N ASN A 197 -26.57 3.62 15.02
CA ASN A 197 -26.39 3.23 16.43
C ASN A 197 -24.98 3.59 16.95
N PHE A 198 -24.48 4.78 16.56
CA PHE A 198 -23.17 5.31 16.92
C PHE A 198 -21.96 4.50 16.45
N THR A 199 -22.16 3.48 15.61
CA THR A 199 -21.06 2.64 15.10
C THR A 199 -20.20 3.32 14.03
N GLY A 200 -20.75 4.36 13.39
CA GLY A 200 -20.14 5.00 12.23
C GLY A 200 -20.30 4.22 10.92
N LYS A 201 -20.86 3.01 10.95
CA LYS A 201 -20.90 2.07 9.80
C LYS A 201 -22.25 2.06 9.10
N GLN A 202 -22.24 1.84 7.78
CA GLN A 202 -23.45 1.62 6.98
C GLN A 202 -23.97 0.18 7.10
N TYR A 203 -23.05 -0.77 7.24
CA TYR A 203 -23.32 -2.19 7.48
C TYR A 203 -22.57 -2.65 8.73
N PRO A 204 -23.09 -3.62 9.51
CA PRO A 204 -22.47 -4.02 10.77
C PRO A 204 -21.04 -4.54 10.64
N THR A 205 -20.74 -5.22 9.53
CA THR A 205 -19.41 -5.77 9.23
C THR A 205 -19.23 -5.90 7.71
N SER A 206 -18.05 -6.38 7.31
CA SER A 206 -17.64 -6.66 5.93
C SER A 206 -16.72 -7.87 5.88
N VAL A 207 -16.46 -8.41 4.68
CA VAL A 207 -15.46 -9.47 4.48
C VAL A 207 -14.08 -9.00 4.97
N GLU A 208 -13.69 -7.77 4.64
CA GLU A 208 -12.45 -7.14 5.11
C GLU A 208 -12.34 -7.15 6.64
N GLU A 209 -13.37 -6.70 7.36
CA GLU A 209 -13.34 -6.63 8.82
C GLU A 209 -13.29 -8.03 9.45
N LEU A 210 -14.05 -9.00 8.92
CA LEU A 210 -14.04 -10.38 9.41
C LEU A 210 -12.67 -11.05 9.23
N ILE A 211 -11.99 -10.79 8.10
CA ILE A 211 -10.64 -11.34 7.86
C ILE A 211 -9.60 -10.59 8.68
N ALA A 212 -9.74 -9.27 8.88
CA ALA A 212 -8.74 -8.43 9.56
C ALA A 212 -8.73 -8.55 11.08
N GLU A 213 -9.83 -8.95 11.71
CA GLU A 213 -9.98 -8.97 13.18
C GLU A 213 -8.84 -9.70 13.91
N VAL A 214 -8.58 -10.95 13.52
CA VAL A 214 -7.52 -11.77 14.12
C VAL A 214 -6.11 -11.29 13.73
N PRO A 215 -5.79 -11.01 12.44
CA PRO A 215 -4.51 -10.42 12.06
C PRO A 215 -4.17 -9.14 12.83
N ILE A 216 -5.13 -8.22 13.03
CA ILE A 216 -4.88 -6.98 13.78
C ILE A 216 -4.30 -7.30 15.17
N GLN A 217 -4.85 -8.30 15.84
CA GLN A 217 -4.38 -8.73 17.17
C GLN A 217 -3.03 -9.45 17.10
N MET A 218 -2.85 -10.37 16.14
CA MET A 218 -1.62 -11.16 16.03
C MET A 218 -0.39 -10.32 15.62
N PHE A 219 -0.58 -9.32 14.76
CA PHE A 219 0.48 -8.40 14.32
C PHE A 219 0.61 -7.18 15.23
N PHE A 220 -0.32 -6.97 16.17
CA PHE A 220 -0.51 -5.70 16.88
C PHE A 220 -0.52 -4.52 15.89
N ALA A 221 -1.24 -4.69 14.78
CA ALA A 221 -1.35 -3.71 13.72
C ALA A 221 -2.43 -2.68 14.05
N GLU A 222 -2.31 -1.48 13.51
CA GLU A 222 -3.33 -0.43 13.66
C GLU A 222 -4.59 -0.77 12.86
N LYS A 223 -4.39 -1.34 11.66
CA LYS A 223 -5.48 -1.60 10.72
C LYS A 223 -5.13 -2.71 9.73
N GLY A 224 -6.15 -3.47 9.30
CA GLY A 224 -6.10 -4.34 8.13
C GLY A 224 -6.86 -3.73 6.95
N ILE A 225 -6.29 -3.78 5.75
CA ILE A 225 -6.93 -3.34 4.50
C ILE A 225 -6.95 -4.48 3.50
N LEU A 226 -8.13 -4.79 2.96
CA LEU A 226 -8.32 -5.83 1.96
C LEU A 226 -8.24 -5.24 0.55
N HIS A 227 -7.25 -5.69 -0.22
CA HIS A 227 -7.15 -5.45 -1.65
C HIS A 227 -7.65 -6.70 -2.40
N GLY A 228 -8.82 -6.63 -3.04
CA GLY A 228 -9.40 -7.76 -3.78
C GLY A 228 -9.25 -7.67 -5.30
N SER A 229 -9.18 -8.81 -5.98
CA SER A 229 -9.28 -8.90 -7.45
C SER A 229 -10.73 -8.67 -7.90
N GLY A 230 -11.14 -7.40 -7.91
CA GLY A 230 -12.53 -6.99 -8.11
C GLY A 230 -13.40 -7.17 -6.86
N ARG A 231 -14.71 -6.97 -7.01
CA ARG A 231 -15.69 -7.01 -5.92
C ARG A 231 -16.98 -7.70 -6.36
N GLU A 232 -17.61 -8.42 -5.45
CA GLU A 232 -19.00 -8.88 -5.60
C GLU A 232 -19.99 -7.88 -4.99
N ASP A 233 -21.24 -7.93 -5.46
CA ASP A 233 -22.32 -7.17 -4.85
C ASP A 233 -22.64 -7.71 -3.43
N ILE A 234 -23.29 -6.88 -2.62
CA ILE A 234 -23.63 -7.22 -1.23
C ILE A 234 -24.51 -8.47 -1.12
N ASP A 235 -25.41 -8.65 -2.07
CA ASP A 235 -26.36 -9.75 -2.18
C ASP A 235 -25.75 -11.00 -2.84
N ALA A 236 -24.49 -10.97 -3.27
CA ALA A 236 -23.81 -12.10 -3.89
C ALA A 236 -22.88 -12.83 -2.90
N VAL A 237 -22.76 -14.15 -3.04
CA VAL A 237 -21.74 -14.95 -2.34
C VAL A 237 -20.53 -15.19 -3.25
N MET A 238 -19.38 -15.50 -2.65
CA MET A 238 -18.15 -15.92 -3.32
C MET A 238 -17.83 -17.34 -2.87
N ILE A 239 -18.01 -18.31 -3.76
CA ILE A 239 -17.88 -19.74 -3.50
C ILE A 239 -16.83 -20.37 -4.43
N GLY A 240 -16.76 -21.70 -4.49
CA GLY A 240 -15.86 -22.42 -5.41
C GLY A 240 -14.40 -22.12 -5.11
N THR A 241 -13.70 -21.49 -6.06
CA THR A 241 -12.26 -21.21 -5.90
C THR A 241 -11.97 -20.04 -4.93
N GLY A 242 -12.99 -19.26 -4.55
CA GLY A 242 -12.81 -18.05 -3.77
C GLY A 242 -12.20 -16.89 -4.57
N ARG A 243 -12.25 -15.68 -4.00
CA ARG A 243 -11.69 -14.48 -4.63
C ARG A 243 -10.26 -14.24 -4.13
N PRO A 244 -9.28 -14.05 -5.04
CA PRO A 244 -7.95 -13.57 -4.70
C PRO A 244 -7.95 -12.23 -3.97
N PHE A 245 -7.21 -12.15 -2.88
CA PHE A 245 -7.00 -10.92 -2.11
C PHE A 245 -5.57 -10.83 -1.57
N VAL A 246 -5.12 -9.59 -1.36
CA VAL A 246 -3.97 -9.26 -0.51
C VAL A 246 -4.51 -8.52 0.71
N MET A 247 -4.16 -8.98 1.90
CA MET A 247 -4.37 -8.21 3.14
C MET A 247 -3.12 -7.39 3.43
N GLU A 248 -3.31 -6.11 3.71
CA GLU A 248 -2.29 -5.19 4.19
C GLU A 248 -2.50 -4.91 5.68
N MET A 249 -1.51 -5.26 6.50
CA MET A 249 -1.46 -4.94 7.92
C MET A 249 -0.64 -3.67 8.13
N GLN A 250 -1.28 -2.58 8.50
CA GLN A 250 -0.65 -1.26 8.66
C GLN A 250 -0.06 -1.08 10.05
N ASN A 251 1.14 -0.50 10.11
CA ASN A 251 1.89 -0.23 11.33
C ASN A 251 1.97 -1.44 12.31
N PRO A 252 2.40 -2.64 11.86
CA PRO A 252 2.47 -3.81 12.73
C PRO A 252 3.65 -3.72 13.71
N LEU A 253 3.41 -4.02 14.99
CA LEU A 253 4.48 -4.11 15.99
C LEU A 253 5.15 -5.50 16.00
N ILE A 254 4.46 -6.54 15.54
CA ILE A 254 5.01 -7.88 15.30
C ILE A 254 4.98 -8.14 13.80
N ARG A 255 6.08 -8.63 13.20
CA ARG A 255 6.14 -8.88 11.74
C ARG A 255 6.10 -10.35 11.38
N LYS A 256 6.60 -11.21 12.27
CA LYS A 256 6.71 -12.65 12.01
C LYS A 256 5.58 -13.41 12.69
N VAL A 257 4.69 -13.96 11.88
CA VAL A 257 3.59 -14.83 12.29
C VAL A 257 3.65 -16.10 11.45
N ASN A 258 3.17 -17.24 11.96
CA ASN A 258 3.04 -18.45 11.13
C ASN A 258 1.78 -18.35 10.24
N LEU A 259 1.94 -18.54 8.94
CA LEU A 259 0.85 -18.35 7.98
C LEU A 259 -0.30 -19.38 8.14
N GLN A 260 0.01 -20.62 8.53
CA GLN A 260 -0.99 -21.67 8.75
C GLN A 260 -1.78 -21.44 10.05
N GLU A 261 -1.11 -20.97 11.10
CA GLU A 261 -1.76 -20.57 12.35
C GLU A 261 -2.69 -19.37 12.11
N LEU A 262 -2.23 -18.38 11.33
CA LEU A 262 -3.02 -17.22 10.91
C LEU A 262 -4.27 -17.63 10.13
N GLU A 263 -4.12 -18.52 9.13
CA GLU A 263 -5.25 -19.07 8.35
C GLU A 263 -6.28 -19.74 9.28
N SER A 264 -5.80 -20.60 10.19
CA SER A 264 -6.66 -21.35 11.10
C SER A 264 -7.42 -20.43 12.05
N ALA A 265 -6.74 -19.42 12.60
CA ALA A 265 -7.33 -18.46 13.53
C ALA A 265 -8.36 -17.54 12.84
N ILE A 266 -8.08 -17.07 11.61
CA ILE A 266 -9.05 -16.32 10.80
C ILE A 266 -10.29 -17.19 10.55
N ASN A 267 -10.11 -18.43 10.10
CA ASN A 267 -11.23 -19.32 9.79
C ASN A 267 -12.09 -19.67 11.02
N ALA A 268 -11.47 -19.79 12.20
CA ALA A 268 -12.18 -20.00 13.46
C ALA A 268 -13.02 -18.78 13.88
N SER A 269 -12.54 -17.56 13.62
CA SER A 269 -13.23 -16.31 14.01
C SER A 269 -14.29 -15.86 12.98
N ALA A 270 -13.95 -15.93 11.70
CA ALA A 270 -14.79 -15.44 10.60
C ALA A 270 -15.84 -16.47 10.14
N GLY A 271 -15.63 -17.75 10.45
CA GLY A 271 -16.56 -18.83 10.15
C GLY A 271 -17.87 -18.70 10.93
N PRO A 272 -19.02 -19.16 10.36
CA PRO A 272 -19.18 -19.77 9.04
C PRO A 272 -19.36 -18.75 7.90
N ARG A 273 -19.23 -17.44 8.17
CA ARG A 273 -19.62 -16.36 7.25
C ARG A 273 -18.59 -16.13 6.15
N VAL A 274 -17.32 -16.20 6.51
CA VAL A 274 -16.16 -16.07 5.61
C VAL A 274 -15.15 -17.17 5.94
N GLN A 275 -14.52 -17.71 4.90
CA GLN A 275 -13.38 -18.61 5.03
C GLN A 275 -12.25 -18.10 4.15
N VAL A 276 -11.01 -18.37 4.54
CA VAL A 276 -9.80 -18.00 3.81
C VAL A 276 -8.90 -19.20 3.58
N LYS A 277 -8.21 -19.17 2.45
CA LYS A 277 -7.03 -19.98 2.16
C LYS A 277 -5.87 -19.03 1.93
N LEU A 278 -4.88 -19.04 2.80
CA LEU A 278 -3.68 -18.23 2.68
C LEU A 278 -2.63 -19.01 1.88
N GLU A 279 -2.01 -18.34 0.91
CA GLU A 279 -1.10 -18.99 -0.04
C GLU A 279 0.35 -18.57 0.19
N SER A 280 0.60 -17.28 0.47
CA SER A 280 1.95 -16.76 0.63
C SER A 280 1.99 -15.40 1.34
N TRP A 281 3.18 -15.02 1.81
CA TRP A 281 3.49 -13.61 2.07
C TRP A 281 3.53 -12.84 0.77
N SER A 282 3.28 -11.54 0.85
CA SER A 282 3.10 -10.69 -0.33
C SER A 282 3.76 -9.33 -0.16
N ASP A 283 3.56 -8.44 -1.12
CA ASP A 283 4.08 -7.08 -1.11
C ASP A 283 3.12 -6.10 -1.81
N LYS A 284 3.52 -4.82 -1.83
CA LYS A 284 2.78 -3.77 -2.51
C LYS A 284 2.67 -3.99 -4.03
N LYS A 285 3.64 -4.65 -4.67
CA LYS A 285 3.60 -4.91 -6.12
C LYS A 285 2.49 -5.91 -6.45
N MET A 286 2.29 -6.93 -5.61
CA MET A 286 1.18 -7.87 -5.77
C MET A 286 -0.18 -7.17 -5.70
N VAL A 287 -0.34 -6.14 -4.85
CA VAL A 287 -1.57 -5.32 -4.81
C VAL A 287 -1.84 -4.65 -6.17
N GLU A 288 -0.81 -4.12 -6.82
CA GLU A 288 -0.91 -3.48 -8.14
C GLU A 288 -1.25 -4.50 -9.23
N MET A 289 -0.58 -5.67 -9.21
CA MET A 289 -0.90 -6.77 -10.10
C MET A 289 -2.35 -7.24 -9.91
N LEU A 290 -2.80 -7.40 -8.67
CA LEU A 290 -4.14 -7.87 -8.33
C LEU A 290 -5.24 -6.93 -8.87
N LYS A 291 -5.02 -5.63 -8.76
CA LYS A 291 -5.96 -4.60 -9.25
C LYS A 291 -6.00 -4.50 -10.77
N SER A 292 -4.92 -4.86 -11.45
CA SER A 292 -4.81 -4.79 -12.92
C SER A 292 -5.22 -6.08 -13.62
N HIS A 293 -5.32 -7.20 -12.89
CA HIS A 293 -5.65 -8.51 -13.46
C HIS A 293 -7.07 -8.53 -14.07
N LYS A 294 -7.15 -8.91 -15.37
CA LYS A 294 -8.40 -8.98 -16.15
C LYS A 294 -8.86 -10.43 -16.40
N GLY A 295 -8.58 -11.34 -15.47
CA GLY A 295 -8.99 -12.74 -15.58
C GLY A 295 -10.49 -12.94 -15.72
N HIS A 296 -10.84 -14.09 -16.31
CA HIS A 296 -12.22 -14.51 -16.48
C HIS A 296 -12.85 -14.83 -15.13
N LYS A 297 -14.18 -14.77 -15.10
CA LYS A 297 -14.96 -15.00 -13.89
C LYS A 297 -16.15 -15.87 -14.24
N THR A 298 -16.37 -16.89 -13.42
CA THR A 298 -17.52 -17.78 -13.54
C THR A 298 -18.55 -17.40 -12.51
N TYR A 299 -19.78 -17.20 -12.97
CA TYR A 299 -20.93 -16.84 -12.16
C TYR A 299 -22.00 -17.91 -12.31
N ARG A 300 -22.70 -18.20 -11.21
CA ARG A 300 -23.92 -19.00 -11.22
C ARG A 300 -25.07 -18.14 -10.77
N ILE A 301 -26.09 -18.04 -11.60
CA ILE A 301 -27.23 -17.16 -11.38
C ILE A 301 -28.54 -17.96 -11.41
N LEU A 302 -29.50 -17.53 -10.60
CA LEU A 302 -30.89 -17.92 -10.75
C LEU A 302 -31.62 -16.77 -11.44
N VAL A 303 -32.35 -17.11 -12.51
CA VAL A 303 -33.05 -16.13 -13.34
C VAL A 303 -34.53 -16.43 -13.35
N ASP A 304 -35.30 -15.41 -13.02
CA ASP A 304 -36.76 -15.36 -13.13
C ASP A 304 -37.12 -14.90 -14.55
N ILE A 305 -37.89 -15.75 -15.25
CA ILE A 305 -38.38 -15.58 -16.61
C ILE A 305 -39.81 -16.12 -16.61
N ASP A 306 -40.69 -15.54 -17.41
CA ASP A 306 -42.08 -16.00 -17.56
C ASP A 306 -42.18 -17.54 -17.73
N ASP A 307 -42.97 -18.19 -16.86
CA ASP A 307 -43.16 -19.66 -16.79
C ASP A 307 -43.65 -20.27 -18.12
N SER A 308 -44.21 -19.47 -19.03
CA SER A 308 -44.63 -19.92 -20.35
C SER A 308 -43.47 -20.24 -21.30
N ILE A 309 -42.23 -19.86 -20.97
CA ILE A 309 -41.05 -20.12 -21.78
C ILE A 309 -40.46 -21.50 -21.46
N SER A 310 -40.40 -22.40 -22.44
CA SER A 310 -39.81 -23.72 -22.20
C SER A 310 -38.29 -23.66 -21.96
N LEU A 311 -37.76 -24.66 -21.23
CA LEU A 311 -36.31 -24.81 -21.01
C LEU A 311 -35.51 -24.78 -22.32
N ASP A 312 -35.98 -25.48 -23.36
CA ASP A 312 -35.33 -25.50 -24.67
C ASP A 312 -35.23 -24.09 -25.30
N LYS A 313 -36.25 -23.25 -25.11
CA LYS A 313 -36.21 -21.87 -25.61
C LYS A 313 -35.17 -21.04 -24.85
N VAL A 314 -35.08 -21.19 -23.53
CA VAL A 314 -34.06 -20.52 -22.72
C VAL A 314 -32.66 -21.01 -23.09
N GLN A 315 -32.44 -22.32 -23.21
CA GLN A 315 -31.16 -22.89 -23.65
C GLN A 315 -30.74 -22.38 -25.03
N ASN A 316 -31.66 -22.31 -25.99
CA ASN A 316 -31.41 -21.74 -27.31
C ASN A 316 -31.13 -20.23 -27.29
N ALA A 317 -31.72 -19.48 -26.37
CA ALA A 317 -31.44 -18.05 -26.22
C ALA A 317 -30.09 -17.81 -25.57
N VAL A 318 -29.77 -18.58 -24.52
CA VAL A 318 -28.48 -18.55 -23.83
C VAL A 318 -27.33 -18.91 -24.77
N SER A 319 -27.49 -19.94 -25.60
CA SER A 319 -26.43 -20.36 -26.53
C SER A 319 -26.07 -19.29 -27.58
N LYS A 320 -26.99 -18.38 -27.91
CA LYS A 320 -26.71 -17.22 -28.78
C LYS A 320 -25.81 -16.16 -28.14
N LEU A 321 -25.72 -16.14 -26.80
CA LEU A 321 -24.83 -15.25 -26.06
C LEU A 321 -23.42 -15.86 -25.89
N LYS A 322 -23.22 -17.15 -26.17
CA LYS A 322 -21.92 -17.80 -26.06
C LYS A 322 -20.94 -17.21 -27.09
N GLY A 323 -19.81 -16.69 -26.62
CA GLY A 323 -18.80 -16.01 -27.43
C GLY A 323 -19.21 -14.61 -27.90
N ALA A 324 -20.36 -14.08 -27.46
CA ALA A 324 -20.89 -12.81 -27.94
C ALA A 324 -20.14 -11.61 -27.33
N LEU A 325 -19.90 -10.59 -28.16
CA LEU A 325 -19.44 -9.27 -27.72
C LEU A 325 -20.64 -8.44 -27.24
N ILE A 326 -20.62 -8.05 -25.97
CA ILE A 326 -21.72 -7.33 -25.31
C ILE A 326 -21.33 -5.87 -25.13
N HIS A 327 -22.20 -4.96 -25.57
CA HIS A 327 -22.06 -3.52 -25.36
C HIS A 327 -22.84 -3.12 -24.11
N GLN A 328 -22.14 -2.84 -23.01
CA GLN A 328 -22.75 -2.46 -21.74
C GLN A 328 -22.49 -0.99 -21.43
N ARG A 329 -23.51 -0.15 -21.59
CA ARG A 329 -23.51 1.19 -20.98
C ARG A 329 -23.54 1.03 -19.45
N THR A 330 -22.84 1.91 -18.74
CA THR A 330 -22.76 1.89 -17.25
C THR A 330 -24.14 1.64 -16.64
N PRO A 331 -24.37 0.56 -15.88
CA PRO A 331 -25.70 0.24 -15.38
C PRO A 331 -26.33 1.36 -14.55
N GLU A 332 -27.64 1.54 -14.64
CA GLU A 332 -28.34 2.63 -13.94
C GLU A 332 -28.08 2.60 -12.42
N ARG A 333 -28.13 1.41 -11.81
CA ARG A 333 -27.88 1.21 -10.37
C ARG A 333 -26.49 1.66 -9.90
N VAL A 334 -25.51 1.78 -10.80
CA VAL A 334 -24.14 2.22 -10.48
C VAL A 334 -23.78 3.58 -11.10
N ALA A 335 -24.70 4.22 -11.81
CA ALA A 335 -24.44 5.48 -12.51
C ALA A 335 -24.02 6.62 -11.57
N HIS A 336 -24.55 6.65 -10.34
CA HIS A 336 -24.19 7.65 -9.32
C HIS A 336 -22.71 7.60 -8.88
N ARG A 337 -21.99 6.52 -9.20
CA ARG A 337 -20.59 6.27 -8.78
C ARG A 337 -19.63 5.97 -9.92
N ARG A 338 -20.11 5.93 -11.17
CA ARG A 338 -19.28 5.59 -12.34
C ARG A 338 -19.62 6.49 -13.50
N ALA A 339 -18.59 6.87 -14.26
CA ALA A 339 -18.78 7.58 -15.52
C ALA A 339 -19.68 6.77 -16.45
N ASP A 340 -20.62 7.45 -17.09
CA ASP A 340 -21.56 6.86 -18.05
C ASP A 340 -20.84 6.59 -19.37
N LEU A 341 -20.52 5.32 -19.62
CA LEU A 341 -19.70 4.87 -20.74
C LEU A 341 -20.21 3.51 -21.22
N VAL A 342 -20.17 3.28 -22.53
CA VAL A 342 -20.37 1.96 -23.14
C VAL A 342 -19.06 1.20 -23.09
N ARG A 343 -19.10 -0.05 -22.61
CA ARG A 343 -17.95 -0.95 -22.53
C ARG A 343 -18.27 -2.24 -23.25
N GLU A 344 -17.34 -2.68 -24.09
CA GLU A 344 -17.40 -3.96 -24.76
C GLU A 344 -16.85 -5.06 -23.86
N ARG A 345 -17.61 -6.14 -23.65
CA ARG A 345 -17.20 -7.30 -22.85
C ARG A 345 -17.67 -8.57 -23.50
N THR A 346 -16.81 -9.58 -23.54
CA THR A 346 -17.15 -10.89 -24.11
C THR A 346 -17.77 -11.80 -23.05
N VAL A 347 -18.86 -12.49 -23.43
CA VAL A 347 -19.33 -13.69 -22.74
C VAL A 347 -18.53 -14.86 -23.31
N VAL A 348 -17.55 -15.35 -22.57
CA VAL A 348 -16.66 -16.42 -23.03
C VAL A 348 -17.45 -17.72 -23.17
N ASP A 349 -18.24 -18.05 -22.14
CA ASP A 349 -19.16 -19.19 -22.16
C ASP A 349 -20.42 -18.88 -21.37
N ILE A 350 -21.52 -19.53 -21.72
CA ILE A 350 -22.79 -19.44 -20.99
C ILE A 350 -23.66 -20.66 -21.27
N GLU A 351 -24.24 -21.24 -20.21
CA GLU A 351 -25.08 -22.43 -20.29
C GLU A 351 -26.23 -22.37 -19.28
N CYS A 352 -27.42 -22.83 -19.69
CA CYS A 352 -28.54 -23.05 -18.76
C CYS A 352 -28.52 -24.52 -18.29
N LEU A 353 -28.23 -24.70 -17.01
CA LEU A 353 -28.03 -26.00 -16.36
C LEU A 353 -29.36 -26.71 -16.02
N GLY A 354 -30.47 -25.98 -16.00
CA GLY A 354 -31.80 -26.52 -15.70
C GLY A 354 -32.71 -25.53 -14.99
N ILE A 355 -33.80 -26.07 -14.43
CA ILE A 355 -34.80 -25.33 -13.66
C ILE A 355 -34.78 -25.82 -12.21
N GLU A 356 -34.88 -24.89 -11.27
CA GLU A 356 -34.95 -25.13 -9.83
C GLU A 356 -35.91 -24.12 -9.23
N ASP A 357 -36.94 -24.58 -8.51
CA ASP A 357 -37.96 -23.73 -7.89
C ASP A 357 -38.58 -22.69 -8.85
N SER A 358 -38.89 -23.10 -10.09
CA SER A 358 -39.37 -22.26 -11.20
C SER A 358 -38.38 -21.20 -11.70
N LEU A 359 -37.11 -21.26 -11.29
CA LEU A 359 -36.05 -20.36 -11.74
C LEU A 359 -35.07 -21.10 -12.65
N TYR A 360 -34.53 -20.40 -13.65
CA TYR A 360 -33.52 -20.95 -14.54
C TYR A 360 -32.13 -20.77 -13.92
N ARG A 361 -31.43 -21.88 -13.73
CA ARG A 361 -30.04 -21.88 -13.26
C ARG A 361 -29.12 -21.73 -14.47
N ILE A 362 -28.39 -20.63 -14.54
CA ILE A 362 -27.49 -20.30 -15.65
C ILE A 362 -26.07 -20.12 -15.09
N GLU A 363 -25.10 -20.70 -15.77
CA GLU A 363 -23.68 -20.49 -15.51
C GLU A 363 -23.10 -19.60 -16.63
N VAL A 364 -22.34 -18.58 -16.24
CA VAL A 364 -21.78 -17.57 -17.16
C VAL A 364 -20.28 -17.44 -16.89
N VAL A 365 -19.45 -17.63 -17.92
CA VAL A 365 -18.02 -17.28 -17.91
C VAL A 365 -17.85 -15.98 -18.68
N GLY A 366 -17.46 -14.92 -17.98
CA GLY A 366 -17.34 -13.58 -18.55
C GLY A 366 -15.98 -12.95 -18.37
N GLU A 367 -15.64 -12.03 -19.28
CA GLU A 367 -14.49 -11.15 -19.11
C GLU A 367 -14.59 -10.25 -17.87
N GLY A 368 -13.44 -9.77 -17.39
CA GLY A 368 -13.36 -8.84 -16.28
C GLY A 368 -14.20 -7.56 -16.50
N GLY A 369 -15.24 -7.40 -15.67
CA GLY A 369 -16.11 -6.22 -15.67
C GLY A 369 -17.41 -6.38 -16.46
N LEU A 370 -17.71 -7.57 -16.96
CA LEU A 370 -19.04 -7.92 -17.47
C LEU A 370 -20.08 -7.84 -16.34
N TYR A 371 -21.13 -7.05 -16.54
CA TYR A 371 -22.22 -6.89 -15.59
C TYR A 371 -23.29 -7.95 -15.84
N ILE A 372 -23.29 -9.02 -15.03
CA ILE A 372 -24.14 -10.20 -15.23
C ILE A 372 -25.64 -9.90 -15.06
N LYS A 373 -26.03 -9.07 -14.09
CA LYS A 373 -27.44 -8.69 -13.87
C LYS A 373 -28.00 -7.97 -15.11
N GLU A 374 -27.17 -7.14 -15.74
CA GLU A 374 -27.53 -6.37 -16.92
C GLU A 374 -27.40 -7.16 -18.24
N LEU A 375 -26.50 -8.16 -18.32
CA LEU A 375 -26.48 -9.15 -19.41
C LEU A 375 -27.83 -9.89 -19.53
N VAL A 376 -28.45 -10.18 -18.38
CA VAL A 376 -29.74 -10.87 -18.34
C VAL A 376 -30.89 -9.91 -18.64
N SER A 377 -30.96 -8.79 -17.94
CA SER A 377 -32.12 -7.89 -17.98
C SER A 377 -32.13 -6.90 -19.16
N GLY A 378 -30.97 -6.67 -19.80
CA GLY A 378 -30.80 -5.64 -20.82
C GLY A 378 -30.76 -4.20 -20.30
N ASP A 379 -31.09 -3.99 -19.01
CA ASP A 379 -31.09 -2.67 -18.33
C ASP A 379 -31.81 -1.58 -19.15
N GLY A 380 -33.00 -1.91 -19.68
CA GLY A 380 -33.79 -0.98 -20.51
C GLY A 380 -33.13 -0.62 -21.85
N GLY A 381 -32.35 -1.53 -22.43
CA GLY A 381 -31.62 -1.31 -23.68
C GLY A 381 -30.21 -0.72 -23.51
N ARG A 382 -29.74 -0.60 -22.26
CA ARG A 382 -28.37 -0.15 -21.95
C ARG A 382 -27.33 -1.27 -22.12
N THR A 383 -27.76 -2.52 -22.16
CA THR A 383 -26.94 -3.70 -22.48
C THR A 383 -27.50 -4.43 -23.69
N THR A 384 -26.67 -4.62 -24.73
CA THR A 384 -27.05 -5.35 -25.94
C THR A 384 -25.87 -6.15 -26.53
N PRO A 385 -26.10 -7.40 -26.99
CA PRO A 385 -27.32 -8.19 -26.81
C PRO A 385 -27.54 -8.58 -25.35
N SER A 386 -28.78 -8.91 -24.98
CA SER A 386 -29.15 -9.41 -23.64
C SER A 386 -30.09 -10.60 -23.69
N LEU A 387 -30.20 -11.37 -22.59
CA LEU A 387 -31.10 -12.53 -22.54
C LEU A 387 -32.57 -12.12 -22.72
N ALA A 388 -33.00 -11.06 -22.04
CA ALA A 388 -34.35 -10.51 -22.16
C ALA A 388 -34.67 -10.06 -23.60
N GLU A 389 -33.71 -9.41 -24.27
CA GLU A 389 -33.84 -9.00 -25.68
C GLU A 389 -34.02 -10.21 -26.61
N ILE A 390 -33.19 -11.26 -26.43
CA ILE A 390 -33.24 -12.46 -27.28
C ILE A 390 -34.54 -13.26 -27.09
N LEU A 391 -35.04 -13.32 -25.85
CA LEU A 391 -36.29 -14.02 -25.54
C LEU A 391 -37.54 -13.18 -25.82
N ALA A 392 -37.41 -11.88 -26.05
CA ALA A 392 -38.50 -10.91 -26.15
C ALA A 392 -39.47 -10.93 -24.95
N VAL A 393 -38.96 -11.29 -23.77
CA VAL A 393 -39.68 -11.24 -22.48
C VAL A 393 -38.75 -10.71 -21.39
N PRO A 394 -39.29 -10.12 -20.31
CA PRO A 394 -38.47 -9.73 -19.16
C PRO A 394 -37.73 -10.92 -18.55
N ALA A 395 -36.46 -10.70 -18.17
CA ALA A 395 -35.65 -11.66 -17.43
C ALA A 395 -34.92 -10.94 -16.29
N LYS A 396 -34.87 -11.55 -15.10
CA LYS A 396 -34.27 -10.91 -13.91
C LYS A 396 -33.44 -11.89 -13.11
N VAL A 397 -32.23 -11.48 -12.73
CA VAL A 397 -31.40 -12.23 -11.79
C VAL A 397 -31.97 -12.07 -10.37
N VAL A 398 -32.36 -13.19 -9.77
CA VAL A 398 -32.88 -13.26 -8.39
C VAL A 398 -31.78 -13.58 -7.39
N ALA A 399 -30.80 -14.38 -7.80
CA ALA A 399 -29.63 -14.71 -7.00
C ALA A 399 -28.39 -14.78 -7.90
N LEU A 400 -27.24 -14.38 -7.36
CA LEU A 400 -25.95 -14.43 -8.05
C LEU A 400 -24.88 -14.93 -7.11
N ASP A 401 -24.12 -15.91 -7.59
CA ASP A 401 -22.97 -16.49 -6.92
C ASP A 401 -21.76 -16.34 -7.84
N VAL A 402 -20.64 -15.93 -7.26
CA VAL A 402 -19.35 -15.97 -7.96
C VAL A 402 -18.69 -17.29 -7.61
N VAL A 403 -18.43 -18.13 -8.62
CA VAL A 403 -17.91 -19.50 -8.45
C VAL A 403 -16.40 -19.54 -8.66
N GLN A 404 -15.90 -18.75 -9.60
CA GLN A 404 -14.48 -18.69 -9.91
C GLN A 404 -14.06 -17.27 -10.26
N VAL A 405 -12.91 -16.87 -9.75
CA VAL A 405 -12.19 -15.69 -10.17
C VAL A 405 -10.78 -16.12 -10.50
N ASP A 406 -10.34 -15.94 -11.75
CA ASP A 406 -8.97 -16.33 -12.08
C ASP A 406 -7.96 -15.55 -11.22
N GLY A 407 -6.97 -16.30 -10.72
CA GLY A 407 -5.88 -15.75 -9.91
C GLY A 407 -4.79 -15.15 -10.79
N ILE A 408 -3.88 -14.43 -10.15
CA ILE A 408 -2.59 -14.15 -10.78
C ILE A 408 -1.77 -15.42 -10.60
N ASN A 409 -1.36 -16.04 -11.70
CA ASN A 409 -0.31 -17.04 -11.63
C ASN A 409 0.93 -16.32 -11.10
N ASN A 410 1.37 -16.69 -9.90
CA ASN A 410 2.74 -16.41 -9.50
C ASN A 410 3.59 -17.12 -10.56
N GLY A 411 4.18 -16.36 -11.47
CA GLY A 411 5.15 -16.93 -12.40
C GLY A 411 6.21 -17.60 -11.55
N ASP A 412 6.41 -18.90 -11.77
CA ASP A 412 7.66 -19.54 -11.40
C ASP A 412 8.78 -18.74 -12.09
N GLU A 413 9.55 -18.00 -11.30
CA GLU A 413 10.94 -17.66 -11.64
C GLU A 413 11.85 -18.80 -11.18
#